data_AF-E1WYV2-F1
#
_entry.id   AF-E1WYV2-F1
#
_cell.length_a   1.000
_cell.length_b   1.000
_cell.length_c   1.000
_cell.angle_alpha   90.00
_cell.angle_beta   90.00
_cell.angle_gamma   90.00
#
_symmetry.space_group_name_H-M   'P 1'
#
loop_
_entity.id
_entity.type
_entity.pdbx_description
1 polymer ?
#
loop_
_entity_poly.entity_id
_entity_poly.type
_entity_poly.pdbx_seq_one_letter_code
_entity_poly.pdbx_strand_id
1 'polypeptide(L)'
;MTISLVGILSQKQVLTCEKVYSKSEGYMETPNYTYFQYFKGMNLPVYIRLQTSHFNSEVVELLKSLKFDELSSTESETAMENFSQEKFGKLLTIKEASPGVMRQIGLYSESDKFGSESIHPKETYNIYRYRGVGLMIYGHSFKEWEMGCTDDFATSRFELASKIILMRFLSWSLAPLGIIGFWGVPVEEGIVVQKPIEASGEVVFIDVFKRWLYTQDGQKKMKSSFKVLKLDSSLKDRSIKMGPEQFLSFLSAHCSYFSYGSMTVPTRQMIQSLCRTYEGLIYPTESFQPRTNLNL
;
A
#
# COMPACT_ATOMS: atom_id res chain seq x y z
N MET A 1 20.40 15.09 16.57
CA MET A 1 20.75 15.04 15.14
C MET A 1 19.78 14.09 14.47
N THR A 2 18.79 14.68 13.82
CA THR A 2 17.72 14.09 13.02
C THR A 2 18.34 13.24 11.92
N ILE A 3 17.97 11.96 11.81
CA ILE A 3 18.50 11.06 10.77
C ILE A 3 17.81 11.43 9.45
N SER A 4 18.57 12.06 8.56
CA SER A 4 18.22 12.30 7.16
C SER A 4 18.82 11.21 6.25
N LEU A 5 18.23 11.04 5.07
CA LEU A 5 18.50 10.05 4.02
C LEU A 5 19.92 10.07 3.39
N VAL A 6 20.93 10.63 4.07
CA VAL A 6 22.32 10.71 3.58
C VAL A 6 23.14 9.46 3.95
N GLY A 7 22.70 8.65 4.92
CA GLY A 7 23.52 7.61 5.56
C GLY A 7 23.40 6.16 5.08
N ILE A 8 23.00 5.87 3.83
CA ILE A 8 22.83 4.47 3.37
C ILE A 8 24.17 3.72 3.17
N LEU A 9 25.32 4.39 3.31
CA LEU A 9 26.65 3.78 3.16
C LEU A 9 27.56 4.06 4.36
N SER A 10 27.32 3.42 5.50
CA SER A 10 28.39 2.95 6.39
C SER A 10 27.83 1.99 7.44
N GLN A 11 28.53 0.88 7.65
CA GLN A 11 28.15 -0.20 8.55
C GLN A 11 28.11 0.24 10.03
N LYS A 12 27.06 -0.22 10.72
CA LYS A 12 26.84 -0.33 12.19
C LYS A 12 27.97 0.10 13.15
N GLN A 13 27.66 1.08 13.99
CA GLN A 13 27.97 1.22 15.44
C GLN A 13 27.11 2.44 15.87
N VAL A 14 26.15 2.42 16.81
CA VAL A 14 26.18 2.02 18.22
C VAL A 14 24.72 1.84 18.69
N LEU A 15 24.45 0.75 19.40
CA LEU A 15 23.31 0.58 20.29
C LEU A 15 23.70 1.18 21.66
N THR A 16 23.08 2.29 22.07
CA THR A 16 22.60 2.57 23.44
C THR A 16 21.96 3.95 23.49
N CYS A 17 20.74 3.97 24.02
CA CYS A 17 20.00 5.18 24.33
C CYS A 17 20.48 5.68 25.70
N GLU A 18 21.44 6.60 25.72
CA GLU A 18 21.73 7.41 26.91
C GLU A 18 21.77 8.89 26.55
N LYS A 19 21.07 9.68 27.37
CA LYS A 19 20.91 11.13 27.30
C LYS A 19 22.26 11.84 27.20
N VAL A 20 22.50 12.55 26.11
CA VAL A 20 23.35 13.76 26.12
C VAL A 20 22.75 14.79 25.16
N TYR A 21 22.05 15.77 25.72
CA TYR A 21 21.78 17.04 25.04
C TYR A 21 23.04 17.90 25.12
N SER A 22 23.69 18.15 23.97
CA SER A 22 24.63 19.25 23.81
C SER A 22 24.06 20.25 22.80
N LYS A 23 23.93 21.50 23.27
CA LYS A 23 23.46 22.67 22.54
C LYS A 23 24.36 22.92 21.32
N SER A 24 23.76 22.93 20.14
CA SER A 24 24.22 23.74 19.01
C SER A 24 22.99 24.42 18.41
N GLU A 25 22.87 25.72 18.65
CA GLU A 25 21.82 26.61 18.16
C GLU A 25 22.07 26.87 16.66
N GLY A 26 21.46 26.03 15.83
CA GLY A 26 21.02 26.41 14.49
C GLY A 26 19.52 26.13 14.46
N TYR A 27 18.70 27.16 14.24
CA TYR A 27 17.26 26.98 13.99
C TYR A 27 17.11 26.15 12.71
N MET A 28 17.11 24.82 12.83
CA MET A 28 16.54 23.97 11.79
C MET A 28 15.03 24.14 11.90
N GLU A 29 14.46 24.91 10.97
CA GLU A 29 13.02 24.95 10.77
C GLU A 29 12.51 23.52 10.71
N THR A 30 11.61 23.18 11.64
CA THR A 30 10.92 21.90 11.58
C THR A 30 10.12 21.86 10.29
N PRO A 31 10.38 20.90 9.39
CA PRO A 31 9.69 20.83 8.11
C PRO A 31 8.18 20.77 8.33
N ASN A 32 7.45 21.72 7.72
CA ASN A 32 5.99 21.78 7.80
C ASN A 32 5.38 20.64 6.99
N TYR A 33 4.89 19.60 7.67
CA TYR A 33 4.29 18.43 7.05
C TYR A 33 2.76 18.53 7.07
N THR A 34 2.14 18.16 5.95
CA THR A 34 0.72 17.85 5.88
C THR A 34 0.51 16.37 6.16
N TYR A 35 -0.46 16.03 7.01
CA TYR A 35 -0.78 14.67 7.41
C TYR A 35 -2.09 14.20 6.79
N PHE A 36 -2.13 12.93 6.43
CA PHE A 36 -3.30 12.27 5.88
C PHE A 36 -3.53 10.94 6.61
N GLN A 37 -4.80 10.59 6.84
CA GLN A 37 -5.19 9.32 7.46
C GLN A 37 -6.03 8.49 6.50
N TYR A 38 -5.69 7.21 6.35
CA TYR A 38 -6.47 6.27 5.55
C TYR A 38 -7.79 5.92 6.23
N PHE A 39 -8.92 6.12 5.54
CA PHE A 39 -10.27 5.90 6.06
C PHE A 39 -10.44 6.46 7.48
N LYS A 40 -10.30 7.79 7.63
CA LYS A 40 -10.35 8.47 8.92
C LYS A 40 -11.59 8.10 9.76
N GLY A 41 -12.75 7.96 9.13
CA GLY A 41 -14.00 7.54 9.79
C GLY A 41 -14.00 6.12 10.39
N MET A 42 -13.01 5.29 10.05
CA MET A 42 -12.84 3.93 10.58
C MET A 42 -11.73 3.81 11.63
N ASN A 43 -11.07 4.93 11.94
CA ASN A 43 -9.98 4.99 12.90
C ASN A 43 -8.87 3.96 12.60
N LEU A 44 -8.55 3.76 11.31
CA LEU A 44 -7.40 2.94 10.94
C LEU A 44 -6.12 3.76 11.20
N PRO A 45 -5.13 3.21 11.94
CA PRO A 45 -3.95 3.95 12.34
C PRO A 45 -2.87 3.95 11.24
N VAL A 46 -3.26 4.29 10.02
CA VAL A 46 -2.37 4.31 8.85
C VAL A 46 -2.33 5.71 8.27
N TYR A 47 -1.14 6.30 8.28
CA TYR A 47 -0.91 7.70 8.01
C TYR A 47 0.12 7.90 6.91
N ILE A 48 -0.05 8.99 6.17
CA ILE A 48 0.96 9.52 5.24
C ILE A 48 1.26 10.95 5.67
N ARG A 49 2.54 11.34 5.61
CA ARG A 49 2.93 12.75 5.72
C ARG A 49 3.86 13.15 4.58
N LEU A 50 3.71 14.38 4.10
CA LEU A 50 4.56 14.96 3.06
C LEU A 50 4.56 16.48 3.14
N GLN A 51 5.59 17.09 2.56
CA GLN A 51 5.63 18.54 2.33
C GLN A 51 4.97 18.81 0.99
N THR A 52 3.70 19.19 1.00
CA THR A 52 2.90 19.37 -0.22
C THR A 52 3.51 20.41 -1.18
N SER A 53 4.25 21.39 -0.66
CA SER A 53 4.98 22.38 -1.45
C SER A 53 6.06 21.82 -2.37
N HIS A 54 6.53 20.59 -2.14
CA HIS A 54 7.56 19.94 -2.96
C HIS A 54 6.98 19.05 -4.07
N PHE A 55 5.65 18.97 -4.19
CA PHE A 55 4.98 18.08 -5.13
C PHE A 55 3.91 18.83 -5.93
N ASN A 56 3.56 18.28 -7.08
CA ASN A 56 2.39 18.71 -7.84
C ASN A 56 1.11 18.44 -7.01
N SER A 57 0.10 19.32 -7.11
CA SER A 57 -1.21 19.18 -6.46
C SER A 57 -1.91 17.84 -6.75
N GLU A 58 -1.62 17.20 -7.90
CA GLU A 58 -2.10 15.86 -8.27
C GLU A 58 -1.78 14.80 -7.19
N VAL A 59 -0.72 14.96 -6.38
CA VAL A 59 -0.43 14.04 -5.27
C VAL A 59 -1.54 14.02 -4.22
N VAL A 60 -2.11 15.19 -3.92
CA VAL A 60 -3.19 15.32 -2.93
C VAL A 60 -4.48 14.73 -3.49
N GLU A 61 -4.75 14.92 -4.77
CA GLU A 61 -5.89 14.34 -5.47
C GLU A 61 -5.79 12.81 -5.50
N LEU A 62 -4.60 12.27 -5.80
CA LEU A 62 -4.34 10.85 -5.73
C LEU A 62 -4.61 10.32 -4.32
N LEU A 63 -4.03 10.93 -3.27
CA LEU A 63 -4.25 10.49 -1.89
C LEU A 63 -5.74 10.47 -1.53
N LYS A 64 -6.50 11.52 -1.87
CA LYS A 64 -7.95 11.58 -1.66
C LYS A 64 -8.68 10.47 -2.42
N SER A 65 -8.30 10.18 -3.67
CA SER A 65 -8.87 9.07 -4.44
C SER A 65 -8.64 7.72 -3.76
N LEU A 66 -7.52 7.58 -3.04
CA LEU A 66 -7.17 6.40 -2.26
C LEU A 66 -7.73 6.42 -0.83
N LYS A 67 -8.70 7.29 -0.52
CA LYS A 67 -9.34 7.45 0.79
C LYS A 67 -8.38 7.86 1.91
N PHE A 68 -7.34 8.60 1.57
CA PHE A 68 -6.58 9.37 2.55
C PHE A 68 -7.23 10.74 2.73
N ASP A 69 -7.74 10.99 3.93
CA ASP A 69 -8.31 12.27 4.32
C ASP A 69 -7.23 13.14 4.97
N GLU A 70 -7.13 14.40 4.55
CA GLU A 70 -6.24 15.37 5.17
C GLU A 70 -6.68 15.64 6.61
N LEU A 71 -5.71 15.64 7.53
CA LEU A 71 -5.93 15.97 8.93
C LEU A 71 -5.75 17.47 9.14
N SER A 72 -6.63 18.08 9.93
CA SER A 72 -6.39 19.44 10.41
C SER A 72 -5.16 19.47 11.33
N SER A 73 -4.64 20.67 11.61
CA SER A 73 -3.50 20.81 12.53
C SER A 73 -3.76 20.15 13.89
N THR A 74 -4.93 20.39 14.48
CA THR A 74 -5.31 19.82 15.78
C THR A 74 -5.48 18.30 15.75
N GLU A 75 -6.03 17.77 14.66
CA GLU A 75 -6.17 16.32 14.46
C GLU A 75 -4.81 15.66 14.27
N SER A 76 -3.91 16.30 13.54
CA SER A 76 -2.57 15.79 13.29
C SER A 76 -1.74 15.73 14.58
N GLU A 77 -1.79 16.76 15.41
CA GLU A 77 -1.15 16.78 16.74
C GLU A 77 -1.68 15.64 17.61
N THR A 78 -3.00 15.54 17.74
CA THR A 78 -3.66 14.48 18.52
C THR A 78 -3.31 13.09 18.00
N ALA A 79 -3.30 12.89 16.68
CA ALA A 79 -2.95 11.62 16.08
C ALA A 79 -1.49 11.24 16.37
N MET A 80 -0.56 12.20 16.28
CA MET A 80 0.87 11.95 16.50
C MET A 80 1.22 11.73 17.97
N GLU A 81 0.54 12.39 18.91
CA GLU A 81 0.68 12.11 20.35
C GLU A 81 0.29 10.65 20.66
N ASN A 82 -0.85 10.21 20.13
CA ASN A 82 -1.38 8.86 20.34
C ASN A 82 -0.64 7.78 19.53
N PHE A 83 0.03 8.16 18.43
CA PHE A 83 0.72 7.23 17.53
C PHE A 83 1.77 6.37 18.24
N SER A 84 2.43 6.94 19.26
CA SER A 84 3.42 6.23 20.08
C SER A 84 2.81 5.02 20.80
N GLN A 85 1.56 5.13 21.24
CA GLN A 85 0.82 4.09 21.98
C GLN A 85 0.14 3.08 21.04
N GLU A 86 -0.16 3.49 19.81
CA GLU A 86 -0.92 2.66 18.86
C GLU A 86 -0.11 1.46 18.35
N LYS A 87 -0.46 0.24 18.76
CA LYS A 87 0.36 -0.96 18.55
C LYS A 87 0.67 -1.22 17.07
N PHE A 88 -0.31 -1.01 16.20
CA PHE A 88 -0.20 -1.32 14.77
C PHE A 88 -0.12 -0.06 13.90
N GLY A 89 0.16 1.09 14.51
CA GLY A 89 0.28 2.36 13.79
C GLY A 89 1.38 2.31 12.73
N LYS A 90 1.07 2.81 11.54
CA LYS A 90 2.02 3.00 10.44
C LYS A 90 1.97 4.43 9.91
N LEU A 91 3.14 5.00 9.70
CA LEU A 91 3.33 6.34 9.14
C LEU A 91 4.33 6.26 8.00
N LEU A 92 3.91 6.64 6.79
CA LEU A 92 4.81 6.81 5.66
C LEU A 92 5.15 8.28 5.46
N THR A 93 6.43 8.59 5.46
CA THR A 93 6.93 9.92 5.08
C THR A 93 7.32 9.91 3.61
N ILE A 94 6.67 10.74 2.79
CA ILE A 94 6.98 10.87 1.36
C ILE A 94 7.82 12.14 1.14
N LYS A 95 8.95 12.00 0.46
CA LYS A 95 9.90 13.07 0.16
C LYS A 95 10.34 12.97 -1.30
N GLU A 96 10.72 14.10 -1.88
CA GLU A 96 11.48 14.10 -3.13
C GLU A 96 12.81 13.37 -2.89
N ALA A 97 13.18 12.50 -3.83
CA ALA A 97 14.39 11.71 -3.71
C ALA A 97 15.63 12.57 -3.93
N SER A 98 16.62 12.43 -3.04
CA SER A 98 17.92 13.06 -3.25
C SER A 98 18.60 12.51 -4.52
N PRO A 99 19.59 13.21 -5.11
CA PRO A 99 20.31 12.72 -6.30
C PRO A 99 20.95 11.33 -6.12
N GLY A 100 21.32 10.96 -4.88
CA GLY A 100 21.79 9.62 -4.56
C GLY A 100 20.69 8.56 -4.65
N VAL A 101 19.51 8.86 -4.11
CA VAL A 101 18.33 7.98 -4.15
C VAL A 101 17.76 7.88 -5.56
N MET A 102 17.70 9.00 -6.30
CA MET A 102 17.26 9.03 -7.70
C MET A 102 18.08 8.12 -8.60
N ARG A 103 19.41 8.10 -8.41
CA ARG A 103 20.27 7.13 -9.11
C ARG A 103 19.83 5.69 -8.81
N GLN A 104 19.58 5.34 -7.55
CA GLN A 104 19.14 3.99 -7.17
C GLN A 104 17.75 3.63 -7.73
N ILE A 105 16.83 4.60 -7.82
CA ILE A 105 15.51 4.45 -8.45
C ILE A 105 15.65 4.11 -9.94
N GLY A 106 16.56 4.77 -10.65
CA GLY A 106 16.78 4.59 -12.08
C GLY A 106 17.68 3.39 -12.45
N LEU A 107 18.54 2.94 -11.54
CA LEU A 107 19.50 1.86 -11.80
C LEU A 107 18.81 0.56 -12.17
N TYR A 108 19.29 -0.08 -13.23
CA TYR A 108 18.86 -1.42 -13.60
C TYR A 108 19.34 -2.45 -12.56
N SER A 109 18.46 -3.33 -12.15
CA SER A 109 18.72 -4.53 -11.34
C SER A 109 18.34 -5.76 -12.14
N GLU A 110 18.97 -6.91 -11.88
CA GLU A 110 18.60 -8.16 -12.55
C GLU A 110 17.13 -8.55 -12.32
N SER A 111 16.57 -8.17 -11.17
CA SER A 111 15.16 -8.37 -10.83
C SER A 111 14.20 -7.67 -11.80
N ASP A 112 14.65 -6.63 -12.50
CA ASP A 112 13.81 -5.84 -13.40
C ASP A 112 13.35 -6.62 -14.64
N LYS A 113 13.98 -7.77 -14.92
CA LYS A 113 13.53 -8.72 -15.94
C LYS A 113 12.12 -9.28 -15.64
N PHE A 114 11.69 -9.24 -14.39
CA PHE A 114 10.42 -9.81 -13.93
C PHE A 114 9.35 -8.75 -13.63
N GLY A 115 9.68 -7.47 -13.76
CA GLY A 115 8.76 -6.35 -13.52
C GLY A 115 9.46 -5.13 -12.91
N SER A 116 8.76 -4.01 -12.84
CA SER A 116 9.31 -2.76 -12.30
C SER A 116 9.46 -2.75 -10.77
N GLU A 117 8.81 -3.67 -10.08
CA GLU A 117 8.83 -3.78 -8.62
C GLU A 117 9.94 -4.74 -8.14
N SER A 118 10.69 -4.33 -7.12
CA SER A 118 11.64 -5.20 -6.43
C SER A 118 11.65 -4.95 -4.93
N ILE A 119 12.02 -5.98 -4.15
CA ILE A 119 12.32 -5.85 -2.72
C ILE A 119 13.73 -6.36 -2.48
N HIS A 120 14.56 -5.52 -1.88
CA HIS A 120 15.90 -5.87 -1.44
C HIS A 120 15.91 -5.96 0.08
N PRO A 121 15.99 -7.18 0.65
CA PRO A 121 16.06 -7.34 2.09
C PRO A 121 17.40 -6.83 2.64
N LYS A 122 17.35 -6.15 3.77
CA LYS A 122 18.49 -5.83 4.63
C LYS A 122 18.25 -6.50 5.98
N GLU A 123 19.26 -6.46 6.85
CA GLU A 123 19.22 -7.19 8.12
C GLU A 123 18.03 -6.79 9.02
N THR A 124 17.70 -5.49 9.07
CA THR A 124 16.66 -4.96 9.95
C THR A 124 15.47 -4.35 9.22
N TYR A 125 15.58 -4.10 7.92
CA TYR A 125 14.56 -3.45 7.10
C TYR A 125 14.58 -4.00 5.67
N ASN A 126 13.60 -3.62 4.87
CA ASN A 126 13.49 -3.93 3.46
C ASN A 126 13.50 -2.64 2.65
N ILE A 127 14.03 -2.72 1.43
CA ILE A 127 13.98 -1.63 0.46
C ILE A 127 13.07 -2.09 -0.66
N TYR A 128 11.87 -1.51 -0.74
CA TYR A 128 11.01 -1.65 -1.90
C TYR A 128 11.37 -0.61 -2.94
N ARG A 129 11.39 -1.01 -4.20
CA ARG A 129 11.66 -0.11 -5.33
C ARG A 129 10.62 -0.34 -6.42
N TYR A 130 10.10 0.77 -6.94
CA TYR A 130 9.45 0.80 -8.24
C TYR A 130 10.37 1.57 -9.19
N ARG A 131 10.94 0.86 -10.17
CA ARG A 131 11.95 1.40 -11.07
C ARG A 131 11.46 2.67 -11.75
N GLY A 132 12.28 3.72 -11.68
CA GLY A 132 12.02 5.02 -12.29
C GLY A 132 11.02 5.90 -11.56
N VAL A 133 10.42 5.46 -10.44
CA VAL A 133 9.36 6.23 -9.74
C VAL A 133 9.67 6.45 -8.26
N GLY A 134 10.03 5.40 -7.52
CA GLY A 134 10.17 5.54 -6.07
C GLY A 134 10.92 4.40 -5.38
N LEU A 135 11.46 4.72 -4.21
CA LEU A 135 12.16 3.80 -3.33
C LEU A 135 11.67 4.03 -1.90
N MET A 136 11.18 2.96 -1.27
CA MET A 136 10.61 2.97 0.08
C MET A 136 11.43 2.07 1.00
N ILE A 137 11.87 2.63 2.12
CA ILE A 137 12.51 1.92 3.21
C ILE A 137 11.43 1.60 4.23
N TYR A 138 11.23 0.31 4.47
CA TYR A 138 10.19 -0.16 5.38
C TYR A 138 10.66 -1.34 6.22
N GLY A 139 10.07 -1.52 7.39
CA GLY A 139 10.27 -2.72 8.19
C GLY A 139 9.03 -2.99 9.02
N HIS A 140 8.60 -4.26 9.09
CA HIS A 140 7.34 -4.60 9.74
C HIS A 140 7.33 -4.27 11.25
N SER A 141 8.49 -4.32 11.89
CA SER A 141 8.71 -3.92 13.30
C SER A 141 8.71 -2.40 13.52
N PHE A 142 8.93 -1.59 12.48
CA PHE A 142 8.97 -0.13 12.59
C PHE A 142 7.62 0.48 12.27
N LYS A 143 7.22 1.50 13.02
CA LYS A 143 6.01 2.27 12.76
C LYS A 143 6.20 3.31 11.67
N GLU A 144 7.39 3.89 11.58
CA GLU A 144 7.72 4.95 10.63
C GLU A 144 8.53 4.42 9.46
N TRP A 145 8.03 4.65 8.26
CA TRP A 145 8.68 4.32 6.99
C TRP A 145 8.94 5.59 6.19
N GLU A 146 9.90 5.52 5.27
CA GLU A 146 10.27 6.65 4.42
C GLU A 146 10.29 6.24 2.96
N MET A 147 9.82 7.14 2.08
CA MET A 147 9.89 6.97 0.64
C MET A 147 10.51 8.22 0.00
N GLY A 148 11.53 7.98 -0.81
CA GLY A 148 12.01 8.95 -1.80
C GLY A 148 11.37 8.65 -3.15
N CYS A 149 10.86 9.67 -3.83
CA CYS A 149 10.24 9.52 -5.16
C CYS A 149 10.64 10.66 -6.10
N THR A 150 10.36 10.47 -7.39
CA THR A 150 10.54 11.52 -8.40
C THR A 150 9.66 12.74 -8.08
N ASP A 151 10.05 13.90 -8.58
CA ASP A 151 9.24 15.12 -8.61
C ASP A 151 7.90 14.91 -9.36
N ASP A 152 7.92 14.11 -10.42
CA ASP A 152 6.73 13.72 -11.19
C ASP A 152 5.82 12.69 -10.47
N PHE A 153 6.07 12.35 -9.20
CA PHE A 153 5.25 11.36 -8.49
C PHE A 153 3.78 11.79 -8.43
N ALA A 154 2.88 10.84 -8.67
CA ALA A 154 1.42 11.02 -8.75
C ALA A 154 0.90 11.85 -9.94
N THR A 155 1.77 12.36 -10.81
CA THR A 155 1.33 12.96 -12.08
C THR A 155 0.69 11.92 -12.98
N SER A 156 -0.14 12.33 -13.94
CA SER A 156 -0.70 11.47 -14.99
C SER A 156 0.31 10.51 -15.65
N ARG A 157 1.58 10.91 -15.78
CA ARG A 157 2.66 10.07 -16.33
C ARG A 157 2.97 8.84 -15.47
N PHE A 158 2.92 8.99 -14.15
CA PHE A 158 3.29 7.94 -13.19
C PHE A 158 2.14 7.51 -12.28
N GLU A 159 0.91 7.90 -12.60
CA GLU A 159 -0.28 7.67 -11.77
C GLU A 159 -0.43 6.19 -11.36
N LEU A 160 -0.38 5.27 -12.32
CA LEU A 160 -0.49 3.82 -12.05
C LEU A 160 0.62 3.31 -11.12
N ALA A 161 1.86 3.76 -11.36
CA ALA A 161 3.00 3.35 -10.54
C ALA A 161 2.88 3.91 -9.12
N SER A 162 2.50 5.18 -8.97
CA SER A 162 2.22 5.82 -7.70
C SER A 162 1.10 5.12 -6.94
N LYS A 163 0.00 4.76 -7.61
CA LYS A 163 -1.08 3.93 -7.05
C LYS A 163 -0.55 2.61 -6.53
N ILE A 164 0.21 1.87 -7.35
CA ILE A 164 0.77 0.57 -6.95
C ILE A 164 1.64 0.71 -5.70
N ILE A 165 2.55 1.68 -5.67
CA ILE A 165 3.46 1.92 -4.53
C ILE A 165 2.66 2.19 -3.25
N LEU A 166 1.65 3.07 -3.30
CA LEU A 166 0.80 3.39 -2.15
C LEU A 166 -0.07 2.20 -1.73
N MET A 167 -0.54 1.39 -2.67
CA MET A 167 -1.26 0.15 -2.38
C MET A 167 -0.37 -0.92 -1.74
N ARG A 168 0.92 -1.00 -2.10
CA ARG A 168 1.89 -1.85 -1.38
C ARG A 168 2.07 -1.38 0.06
N PHE A 169 2.25 -0.08 0.27
CA PHE A 169 2.29 0.51 1.62
C PHE A 169 1.07 0.14 2.46
N LEU A 170 -0.14 0.34 1.92
CA LEU A 170 -1.39 -0.02 2.59
C LEU A 170 -1.45 -1.52 2.88
N SER A 171 -1.09 -2.37 1.92
CA SER A 171 -1.12 -3.82 2.08
C SER A 171 -0.22 -4.31 3.22
N TRP A 172 0.97 -3.74 3.38
CA TRP A 172 1.85 -4.07 4.49
C TRP A 172 1.36 -3.52 5.83
N SER A 173 0.76 -2.32 5.81
CA SER A 173 0.30 -1.62 7.01
C SER A 173 -0.97 -2.21 7.60
N LEU A 174 -1.86 -2.71 6.73
CA LEU A 174 -3.16 -3.24 7.09
C LEU A 174 -3.12 -4.73 7.46
N ALA A 175 -2.13 -5.49 6.99
CA ALA A 175 -2.02 -6.92 7.28
C ALA A 175 -2.00 -7.26 8.79
N PRO A 176 -1.29 -6.54 9.67
CA PRO A 176 -1.34 -6.78 11.13
C PRO A 176 -2.72 -6.51 11.76
N LEU A 177 -3.57 -5.72 11.09
CA LEU A 177 -4.94 -5.42 11.54
C LEU A 177 -5.95 -6.49 11.10
N GLY A 178 -5.51 -7.56 10.43
CA GLY A 178 -6.40 -8.59 9.90
C GLY A 178 -7.06 -8.21 8.58
N ILE A 179 -6.50 -7.22 7.89
CA ILE A 179 -7.01 -6.71 6.62
C ILE A 179 -6.05 -7.12 5.50
N ILE A 180 -6.59 -7.76 4.45
CA ILE A 180 -5.82 -8.25 3.30
C ILE A 180 -6.31 -7.61 2.01
N GLY A 181 -5.37 -7.24 1.13
CA GLY A 181 -5.69 -6.64 -0.17
C GLY A 181 -5.53 -7.62 -1.32
N PHE A 182 -6.42 -7.52 -2.31
CA PHE A 182 -6.30 -8.17 -3.61
C PHE A 182 -6.42 -7.15 -4.73
N TRP A 183 -5.56 -7.25 -5.73
CA TRP A 183 -5.68 -6.45 -6.94
C TRP A 183 -7.01 -6.79 -7.62
N GLY A 184 -7.82 -5.77 -7.87
CA GLY A 184 -9.16 -6.00 -8.41
C GLY A 184 -10.12 -4.86 -8.13
N VAL A 185 -11.31 -5.01 -8.68
CA VAL A 185 -12.38 -4.01 -8.63
C VAL A 185 -13.60 -4.60 -7.89
N PRO A 186 -14.25 -3.85 -6.98
CA PRO A 186 -15.49 -4.28 -6.38
C PRO A 186 -16.63 -4.24 -7.41
N VAL A 187 -17.53 -5.21 -7.27
CA VAL A 187 -18.78 -5.37 -8.04
C VAL A 187 -19.93 -5.65 -7.08
N GLU A 188 -21.17 -5.65 -7.57
CA GLU A 188 -22.33 -5.78 -6.68
C GLU A 188 -22.33 -7.08 -5.87
N GLU A 189 -22.01 -8.20 -6.53
CA GLU A 189 -21.98 -9.54 -5.93
C GLU A 189 -20.66 -9.90 -5.23
N GLY A 190 -19.62 -9.06 -5.34
CA GLY A 190 -18.35 -9.28 -4.66
C GLY A 190 -17.18 -8.52 -5.27
N ILE A 191 -16.14 -9.23 -5.69
CA ILE A 191 -14.94 -8.61 -6.30
C ILE A 191 -14.52 -9.34 -7.56
N VAL A 192 -13.98 -8.61 -8.52
CA VAL A 192 -13.27 -9.18 -9.66
C VAL A 192 -11.79 -9.01 -9.43
N VAL A 193 -11.10 -10.13 -9.21
CA VAL A 193 -9.67 -10.15 -8.93
C VAL A 193 -8.89 -10.25 -10.24
N GLN A 194 -7.93 -9.35 -10.42
CA GLN A 194 -7.21 -9.13 -11.67
C GLN A 194 -5.75 -8.78 -11.40
N LYS A 195 -4.92 -8.69 -12.44
CA LYS A 195 -3.55 -8.18 -12.28
C LYS A 195 -3.55 -6.68 -11.96
N PRO A 196 -2.49 -6.12 -11.36
CA PRO A 196 -2.43 -4.70 -11.01
C PRO A 196 -2.73 -3.76 -12.19
N ILE A 197 -2.23 -4.08 -13.39
CA ILE A 197 -2.42 -3.27 -14.61
C ILE A 197 -3.89 -3.33 -15.06
N GLU A 198 -4.49 -4.51 -15.05
CA GLU A 198 -5.89 -4.73 -15.43
C GLU A 198 -6.85 -4.04 -14.45
N ALA A 199 -6.51 -4.06 -13.16
CA ALA A 199 -7.23 -3.36 -12.10
C ALA A 199 -6.93 -1.85 -12.04
N SER A 200 -6.12 -1.29 -12.96
CA SER A 200 -5.70 0.11 -12.94
C SER A 200 -5.10 0.56 -11.59
N GLY A 201 -4.41 -0.35 -10.90
CA GLY A 201 -3.82 -0.14 -9.58
C GLY A 201 -4.82 -0.13 -8.42
N GLU A 202 -6.08 -0.52 -8.64
CA GLU A 202 -7.08 -0.67 -7.57
C GLU A 202 -6.84 -1.94 -6.75
N VAL A 203 -7.00 -1.83 -5.44
CA VAL A 203 -6.99 -2.93 -4.49
C VAL A 203 -8.27 -2.92 -3.68
N VAL A 204 -8.90 -4.07 -3.56
CA VAL A 204 -9.97 -4.29 -2.58
C VAL A 204 -9.37 -4.86 -1.32
N PHE A 205 -9.45 -4.09 -0.23
CA PHE A 205 -9.03 -4.53 1.08
C PHE A 205 -10.19 -5.18 1.82
N ILE A 206 -9.96 -6.34 2.41
CA ILE A 206 -10.95 -7.14 3.12
C ILE A 206 -10.51 -7.28 4.57
N ASP A 207 -11.29 -6.74 5.50
CA ASP A 207 -11.21 -7.11 6.91
C ASP A 207 -11.80 -8.50 7.08
N VAL A 208 -10.94 -9.50 7.25
CA VAL A 208 -11.35 -10.91 7.29
C VAL A 208 -12.20 -11.21 8.51
N PHE A 209 -11.93 -10.53 9.63
CA PHE A 209 -12.62 -10.79 10.90
C PHE A 209 -13.95 -10.03 10.98
N LYS A 210 -13.96 -8.75 10.59
CA LYS A 210 -15.17 -7.92 10.63
C LYS A 210 -16.06 -8.12 9.40
N ARG A 211 -15.54 -8.74 8.33
CA ARG A 211 -16.20 -8.93 7.03
C ARG A 211 -16.59 -7.59 6.40
N TRP A 212 -15.62 -6.69 6.33
CA TRP A 212 -15.74 -5.38 5.67
C TRP A 212 -14.86 -5.32 4.43
N LEU A 213 -15.35 -4.64 3.41
CA LEU A 213 -14.61 -4.25 2.22
C LEU A 213 -14.25 -2.78 2.34
N TYR A 214 -13.01 -2.43 2.02
CA TYR A 214 -12.52 -1.08 1.82
C TYR A 214 -12.02 -0.95 0.39
N THR A 215 -12.50 0.08 -0.29
CA THR A 215 -12.36 0.29 -1.74
C THR A 215 -12.23 1.78 -2.02
N GLN A 216 -11.91 2.15 -3.26
CA GLN A 216 -11.91 3.57 -3.66
C GLN A 216 -13.33 4.18 -3.70
N ASP A 217 -14.39 3.37 -3.65
CA ASP A 217 -15.77 3.87 -3.51
C ASP A 217 -16.17 4.09 -2.04
N GLY A 218 -15.32 3.65 -1.10
CA GLY A 218 -15.60 3.68 0.33
C GLY A 218 -15.68 2.27 0.90
N GLN A 219 -16.60 2.06 1.82
CA GLN A 219 -16.63 0.85 2.63
C GLN A 219 -18.00 0.18 2.68
N LYS A 220 -17.99 -1.15 2.75
CA LYS A 220 -19.22 -1.96 2.71
C LYS A 220 -19.04 -3.25 3.49
N LYS A 221 -20.07 -3.62 4.27
CA LYS A 221 -20.13 -4.95 4.90
C LYS A 221 -20.34 -6.03 3.84
N MET A 222 -19.56 -7.10 3.92
CA MET A 222 -19.67 -8.24 3.00
C MET A 222 -20.98 -8.99 3.25
N LYS A 223 -21.71 -9.28 2.16
CA LYS A 223 -22.88 -10.15 2.18
C LYS A 223 -22.45 -11.61 2.33
N SER A 224 -23.35 -12.47 2.77
CA SER A 224 -23.12 -13.93 2.78
C SER A 224 -22.92 -14.51 1.38
N SER A 225 -23.55 -13.90 0.38
CA SER A 225 -23.45 -14.25 -1.04
C SER A 225 -22.25 -13.62 -1.75
N PHE A 226 -21.26 -13.11 -1.00
CA PHE A 226 -20.08 -12.49 -1.58
C PHE A 226 -19.28 -13.52 -2.39
N LYS A 227 -18.91 -13.14 -3.62
CA LYS A 227 -18.16 -13.98 -4.56
C LYS A 227 -16.84 -13.33 -4.96
N VAL A 228 -15.84 -14.16 -5.20
CA VAL A 228 -14.59 -13.71 -5.84
C VAL A 228 -14.60 -14.21 -7.28
N LEU A 229 -14.52 -13.29 -8.22
CA LEU A 229 -14.62 -13.57 -9.64
C LEU A 229 -13.23 -13.49 -10.28
N LYS A 230 -12.93 -14.47 -11.13
CA LYS A 230 -11.85 -14.41 -12.12
C LYS A 230 -12.48 -14.32 -13.50
N LEU A 231 -12.12 -13.31 -14.28
CA LEU A 231 -12.57 -13.22 -15.66
C LEU A 231 -11.78 -14.20 -16.54
N ASP A 232 -12.48 -14.87 -17.44
CA ASP A 232 -11.88 -15.76 -18.44
C ASP A 232 -12.55 -15.50 -19.79
N SER A 233 -11.75 -15.31 -20.84
CA SER A 233 -12.24 -15.03 -22.19
C SER A 233 -12.54 -16.30 -22.99
N SER A 234 -12.04 -17.45 -22.53
CA SER A 234 -12.32 -18.75 -23.15
C SER A 234 -13.66 -19.34 -22.73
N LEU A 235 -14.24 -18.83 -21.64
CA LEU A 235 -15.51 -19.27 -21.10
C LEU A 235 -16.66 -18.47 -21.72
N LYS A 236 -17.71 -19.17 -22.14
CA LYS A 236 -18.94 -18.60 -22.70
C LYS A 236 -20.16 -19.05 -21.90
N ASP A 237 -21.15 -18.18 -21.80
CA ASP A 237 -22.53 -18.43 -21.31
C ASP A 237 -22.72 -18.94 -19.87
N ARG A 238 -21.66 -19.40 -19.16
CA ARG A 238 -21.79 -19.93 -17.80
C ARG A 238 -20.58 -19.63 -16.94
N SER A 239 -20.81 -19.46 -15.63
CA SER A 239 -19.74 -19.41 -14.63
C SER A 239 -19.34 -20.80 -14.13
N ILE A 240 -18.05 -21.02 -13.86
CA ILE A 240 -17.53 -22.27 -13.30
C ILE A 240 -17.03 -22.02 -11.88
N LYS A 241 -17.45 -22.83 -10.91
CA LYS A 241 -16.92 -22.75 -9.54
C LYS A 241 -15.48 -23.26 -9.50
N MET A 242 -14.59 -22.48 -8.88
CA MET A 242 -13.21 -22.89 -8.65
C MET A 242 -13.15 -24.00 -7.59
N GLY A 243 -12.28 -24.98 -7.82
CA GLY A 243 -11.91 -25.93 -6.77
C GLY A 243 -11.16 -25.23 -5.62
N PRO A 244 -11.17 -25.79 -4.39
CA PRO A 244 -10.53 -25.14 -3.23
C PRO A 244 -9.05 -24.78 -3.43
N GLU A 245 -8.27 -25.70 -4.01
CA GLU A 245 -6.84 -25.48 -4.27
C GLU A 245 -6.61 -24.43 -5.36
N GLN A 246 -7.43 -24.46 -6.41
CA GLN A 246 -7.40 -23.46 -7.48
C GLN A 246 -7.74 -22.07 -6.93
N PHE A 247 -8.75 -21.97 -6.06
CA PHE A 247 -9.17 -20.71 -5.49
C PHE A 247 -8.12 -20.11 -4.55
N LEU A 248 -7.53 -20.96 -3.69
CA LEU A 248 -6.42 -20.56 -2.81
C LEU A 248 -5.20 -20.10 -3.61
N SER A 249 -4.83 -20.83 -4.66
CA SER A 249 -3.70 -20.48 -5.54
C SER A 249 -3.97 -19.17 -6.27
N PHE A 250 -5.19 -19.00 -6.78
CA PHE A 250 -5.64 -17.79 -7.46
C PHE A 250 -5.54 -16.55 -6.56
N LEU A 251 -6.13 -16.59 -5.37
CA LEU A 251 -6.07 -15.45 -4.44
C LEU A 251 -4.63 -15.17 -3.96
N SER A 252 -3.84 -16.21 -3.72
CA SER A 252 -2.43 -16.06 -3.33
C SER A 252 -1.61 -15.32 -4.39
N ALA A 253 -1.85 -15.61 -5.67
CA ALA A 253 -1.16 -14.97 -6.79
C ALA A 253 -1.57 -13.51 -7.03
N HIS A 254 -2.78 -13.12 -6.62
CA HIS A 254 -3.33 -11.77 -6.84
C HIS A 254 -3.39 -10.93 -5.55
N CYS A 255 -2.78 -11.42 -4.47
CA CYS A 255 -2.63 -10.68 -3.23
C CYS A 255 -1.74 -9.44 -3.45
N SER A 256 -2.16 -8.29 -2.93
CA SER A 256 -1.39 -7.06 -3.02
C SER A 256 -0.25 -6.98 -1.99
N TYR A 257 -0.20 -7.91 -1.03
CA TYR A 257 0.93 -8.05 -0.11
C TYR A 257 2.16 -8.60 -0.84
N PHE A 258 3.21 -7.77 -0.97
CA PHE A 258 4.44 -8.15 -1.67
C PHE A 258 5.61 -8.36 -0.70
N SER A 259 6.32 -9.47 -0.79
CA SER A 259 7.40 -9.78 0.16
C SER A 259 8.50 -10.57 -0.52
N TYR A 260 9.75 -10.30 -0.13
CA TYR A 260 10.91 -11.07 -0.58
C TYR A 260 10.84 -12.53 -0.09
N GLY A 261 10.48 -12.73 1.18
CA GLY A 261 10.54 -14.03 1.86
C GLY A 261 9.27 -14.87 1.78
N SER A 262 8.44 -14.70 0.74
CA SER A 262 7.05 -15.18 0.63
C SER A 262 6.05 -14.45 1.54
N MET A 263 4.75 -14.72 1.36
CA MET A 263 3.68 -14.20 2.21
C MET A 263 3.86 -14.69 3.65
N THR A 264 3.56 -13.85 4.64
CA THR A 264 3.65 -14.25 6.05
C THR A 264 2.61 -15.31 6.42
N VAL A 265 2.83 -16.04 7.53
CA VAL A 265 1.86 -17.03 8.04
C VAL A 265 0.48 -16.40 8.26
N PRO A 266 0.33 -15.24 8.94
CA PRO A 266 -0.96 -14.58 9.10
C PRO A 266 -1.64 -14.24 7.76
N THR A 267 -0.88 -13.72 6.77
CA THR A 267 -1.43 -13.42 5.44
C THR A 267 -1.99 -14.68 4.78
N ARG A 268 -1.26 -15.80 4.83
CA ARG A 268 -1.74 -17.07 4.25
C ARG A 268 -2.99 -17.59 4.97
N GLN A 269 -3.05 -17.47 6.29
CA GLN A 269 -4.22 -17.87 7.09
C GLN A 269 -5.44 -17.01 6.76
N MET A 270 -5.27 -15.71 6.54
CA MET A 270 -6.35 -14.82 6.08
C MET A 270 -6.90 -15.24 4.71
N ILE A 271 -6.03 -15.56 3.74
CA ILE A 271 -6.46 -16.07 2.43
C ILE A 271 -7.21 -17.38 2.57
N GLN A 272 -6.69 -18.32 3.38
CA GLN A 272 -7.36 -19.60 3.64
C GLN A 272 -8.74 -19.41 4.29
N SER A 273 -8.88 -18.46 5.22
CA SER A 273 -10.16 -18.14 5.85
C SER A 273 -11.18 -17.63 4.83
N LEU A 274 -10.76 -16.74 3.92
CA LEU A 274 -11.61 -16.26 2.83
C LEU A 274 -12.02 -17.40 1.90
N CYS A 275 -11.08 -18.27 1.51
CA CYS A 275 -11.35 -19.42 0.63
C CYS A 275 -12.33 -20.44 1.23
N ARG A 276 -12.39 -20.55 2.57
CA ARG A 276 -13.34 -21.43 3.28
C ARG A 276 -14.72 -20.80 3.44
N THR A 277 -14.79 -19.48 3.45
CA THR A 277 -16.02 -18.73 3.77
C THR A 277 -16.80 -18.35 2.51
N TYR A 278 -16.09 -18.06 1.41
CA TYR A 278 -16.65 -17.52 0.18
C TYR A 278 -16.35 -18.40 -1.02
N GLU A 279 -17.08 -18.15 -2.12
CA GLU A 279 -16.92 -18.90 -3.36
C GLU A 279 -16.06 -18.15 -4.37
N GLY A 280 -15.14 -18.87 -5.01
CA GLY A 280 -14.42 -18.42 -6.19
C GLY A 280 -15.14 -18.89 -7.46
N LEU A 281 -15.41 -17.99 -8.40
CA LEU A 281 -16.03 -18.30 -9.69
C LEU A 281 -15.14 -17.82 -10.84
N ILE A 282 -15.02 -18.65 -11.88
CA ILE A 282 -14.53 -18.24 -13.19
C ILE A 282 -15.74 -17.74 -13.98
N TYR A 283 -15.66 -16.51 -14.47
CA TYR A 283 -16.77 -15.79 -15.08
C TYR A 283 -16.44 -15.37 -16.52
N PRO A 284 -17.37 -15.51 -17.50
CA PRO A 284 -17.15 -15.07 -18.87
C PRO A 284 -16.83 -13.57 -18.95
N THR A 285 -15.72 -13.22 -19.60
CA THR A 285 -15.32 -11.81 -19.74
C THR A 285 -16.35 -11.01 -20.54
N GLU A 286 -16.99 -11.63 -21.54
CA GLU A 286 -17.99 -10.98 -22.40
C GLU A 286 -19.28 -10.57 -21.66
N SER A 287 -19.61 -11.27 -20.57
CA SER A 287 -20.77 -10.96 -19.74
C SER A 287 -20.45 -9.97 -18.63
N PHE A 288 -19.17 -9.62 -18.46
CA PHE A 288 -18.75 -8.67 -17.44
C PHE A 288 -18.90 -7.24 -17.95
N GLN A 289 -19.72 -6.45 -17.26
CA GLN A 289 -19.78 -5.01 -17.45
C GLN A 289 -18.88 -4.35 -16.39
N PRO A 290 -17.74 -3.76 -16.78
CA PRO A 290 -16.98 -2.90 -15.89
C PRO A 290 -17.88 -1.78 -15.38
N ARG A 291 -17.53 -1.13 -14.26
CA ARG A 291 -18.18 0.14 -13.93
C ARG A 291 -18.04 1.04 -15.16
N THR A 292 -19.16 1.44 -15.74
CA THR A 292 -19.18 2.52 -16.73
C THR A 292 -18.44 3.67 -16.09
N ASN A 293 -17.39 4.20 -16.73
CA ASN A 293 -16.62 5.32 -16.22
C ASN A 293 -17.59 6.43 -15.78
N LEU A 294 -17.82 6.57 -14.48
CA LEU A 294 -18.49 7.72 -13.87
C LEU A 294 -17.48 8.87 -13.82
N ASN A 295 -16.94 9.23 -14.99
CA ASN A 295 -16.32 10.52 -15.21
C ASN A 295 -17.45 11.43 -15.71
N LEU A 296 -18.29 11.88 -14.78
CA LEU A 296 -19.22 13.01 -14.93
C LEU A 296 -18.90 14.02 -13.83
#